data_AF-A0A3D0VV24-F1
#
_entry.id   AF-A0A3D0VV24-F1
#
_cell.length_a   1.000
_cell.length_b   1.000
_cell.length_c   1.000
_cell.angle_alpha   90.00
_cell.angle_beta   90.00
_cell.angle_gamma   90.00
#
_symmetry.space_group_name_H-M   'P 1'
#
loop_
_entity.id
_entity.type
_entity.pdbx_description
1 polymer ?
#
loop_
_entity_poly.entity_id
_entity_poly.type
_entity_poly.pdbx_seq_one_letter_code
_entity_poly.pdbx_strand_id
1 'polypeptide(L)'
;MKERCLKIMNDFLLKKIKDVVVPATGCTEPVAIALNAATARDNLKGKIKAVHVKMDICLLKNAMGVGIPGVPERGVAMCVAVGLAGGDASRGMDVLGSVTEAHHQQALDLLPLIEVKMDDTRTNLYVETTLESDEDTVRVITDGNHDRIVAVEHAPFEPYVSQNFTDNSLESYTIEDFRRFADTVELEKLDFLKEGVEMNFAISKAGETLPWGKSMETLAEKGYMGDSLLLNVQRITSCASFARMSGVQLPVMTTTGSG
;
A
#
# COMPACT_ATOMS: atom_id res chain seq x y z
N MET A 1 18.56 19.93 -31.24
CA MET A 1 18.10 18.53 -31.22
C MET A 1 18.55 17.77 -29.97
N LYS A 2 19.85 17.74 -29.64
CA LYS A 2 20.37 17.02 -28.45
C LYS A 2 19.76 17.45 -27.11
N GLU A 3 19.60 18.76 -26.86
CA GLU A 3 18.96 19.28 -25.64
C GLU A 3 17.47 18.92 -25.54
N ARG A 4 16.76 18.91 -26.68
CA ARG A 4 15.34 18.52 -26.73
C ARG A 4 15.16 17.03 -26.41
N CYS A 5 16.02 16.17 -26.95
CA CYS A 5 16.00 14.73 -26.62
C CYS A 5 16.32 14.48 -25.14
N LEU A 6 17.31 15.19 -24.58
CA LEU A 6 17.66 15.09 -23.16
C LEU A 6 16.49 15.52 -22.25
N LYS A 7 15.82 16.63 -22.59
CA LYS A 7 14.66 17.08 -21.83
C LYS A 7 13.51 16.06 -21.84
N ILE A 8 13.18 15.49 -23.00
CA ILE A 8 12.14 14.46 -23.12
C ILE A 8 12.48 13.23 -22.27
N MET A 9 13.74 12.78 -22.33
CA MET A 9 14.27 11.68 -21.52
C MET A 9 14.11 11.97 -20.03
N ASN A 10 14.54 13.15 -19.57
CA ASN A 10 14.50 13.53 -18.17
C ASN A 10 13.07 13.69 -17.66
N ASP A 11 12.19 14.34 -18.43
CA ASP A 11 10.78 14.51 -18.04
C ASP A 11 10.07 13.15 -17.96
N PHE A 12 10.39 12.21 -18.86
CA PHE A 12 9.85 10.85 -18.84
C PHE A 12 10.33 10.05 -17.61
N LEU A 13 11.63 10.00 -17.36
CA LEU A 13 12.20 9.24 -16.23
C LEU A 13 11.80 9.83 -14.89
N LEU A 14 11.74 11.17 -14.78
CA LEU A 14 11.23 11.85 -13.59
C LEU A 14 9.76 11.49 -13.33
N LYS A 15 8.93 11.44 -14.38
CA LYS A 15 7.55 11.00 -14.25
C LYS A 15 7.48 9.56 -13.72
N LYS A 16 8.27 8.65 -14.28
CA LYS A 16 8.33 7.25 -13.79
C LYS A 16 8.68 7.14 -12.32
N ILE A 17 9.61 7.96 -11.81
CA ILE A 17 9.93 8.00 -10.38
C ILE A 17 8.72 8.48 -9.58
N LYS A 18 8.08 9.58 -10.00
CA LYS A 18 6.90 10.14 -9.31
C LYS A 18 5.71 9.18 -9.30
N ASP A 19 5.54 8.39 -10.36
CA ASP A 19 4.46 7.39 -10.46
C ASP A 19 4.63 6.24 -9.45
N VAL A 20 5.87 5.96 -9.00
CA VAL A 20 6.15 4.82 -8.10
C VAL A 20 6.60 5.22 -6.69
N VAL A 21 6.90 6.51 -6.48
CA VAL A 21 7.29 7.07 -5.19
C VAL A 21 6.08 7.78 -4.58
N VAL A 22 5.30 7.03 -3.81
CA VAL A 22 4.02 7.49 -3.25
C VAL A 22 3.92 7.19 -1.74
N PRO A 23 3.31 8.09 -0.94
CA PRO A 23 2.99 7.80 0.45
C PRO A 23 2.01 6.63 0.58
N ALA A 24 2.23 5.80 1.60
CA ALA A 24 1.28 4.77 2.01
C ALA A 24 1.27 4.62 3.54
N THR A 25 0.09 4.52 4.15
CA THR A 25 -0.04 4.19 5.57
C THR A 25 -0.34 2.70 5.71
N GLY A 26 0.63 1.94 6.24
CA GLY A 26 0.57 0.48 6.37
C GLY A 26 1.30 -0.29 5.27
N CYS A 27 1.30 -1.62 5.37
CA CYS A 27 1.78 -2.50 4.30
C CYS A 27 0.87 -2.41 3.07
N THR A 28 1.42 -2.56 1.87
CA THR A 28 0.66 -2.28 0.63
C THR A 28 -0.43 -3.29 0.36
N GLU A 29 -0.29 -4.56 0.78
CA GLU A 29 -1.32 -5.57 0.58
C GLU A 29 -2.58 -5.33 1.43
N PRO A 30 -2.51 -5.08 2.75
CA PRO A 30 -3.65 -4.60 3.53
C PRO A 30 -4.29 -3.33 2.95
N VAL A 31 -3.46 -2.38 2.51
CA VAL A 31 -3.91 -1.12 1.91
C VAL A 31 -4.69 -1.36 0.62
N ALA A 32 -4.19 -2.21 -0.28
CA ALA A 32 -4.86 -2.53 -1.53
C ALA A 32 -6.24 -3.16 -1.31
N ILE A 33 -6.35 -4.09 -0.35
CA ILE A 33 -7.60 -4.72 0.05
C ILE A 33 -8.57 -3.67 0.62
N ALA A 34 -8.08 -2.81 1.52
CA ALA A 34 -8.88 -1.76 2.13
C ALA A 34 -9.33 -0.71 1.11
N LEU A 35 -8.48 -0.33 0.16
CA LEU A 35 -8.79 0.60 -0.92
C LEU A 35 -9.87 0.04 -1.85
N ASN A 36 -9.76 -1.23 -2.23
CA ASN A 36 -10.77 -1.92 -3.03
C ASN A 36 -12.13 -1.93 -2.31
N ALA A 37 -12.14 -2.27 -1.02
CA ALA A 37 -13.35 -2.29 -0.21
C ALA A 37 -13.96 -0.90 0.02
N ALA A 38 -13.14 0.10 0.35
CA ALA A 38 -13.57 1.50 0.52
C ALA A 38 -14.21 2.04 -0.77
N THR A 39 -13.59 1.75 -1.92
CA THR A 39 -14.14 2.11 -3.24
C THR A 39 -15.49 1.46 -3.47
N ALA A 40 -15.65 0.18 -3.14
CA ALA A 40 -16.92 -0.52 -3.29
C ALA A 40 -18.02 0.12 -2.43
N ARG A 41 -17.71 0.48 -1.17
CA ARG A 41 -18.65 1.19 -0.29
C ARG A 41 -19.07 2.53 -0.86
N ASP A 42 -18.12 3.32 -1.36
CA ASP A 42 -18.41 4.67 -1.86
C ASP A 42 -19.34 4.68 -3.08
N ASN A 43 -19.45 3.54 -3.77
CA ASN A 43 -20.35 3.37 -4.91
C ASN A 43 -21.65 2.61 -4.56
N LEU A 44 -21.73 1.98 -3.38
CA LEU A 44 -22.91 1.21 -2.97
C LEU A 44 -24.05 2.12 -2.48
N LYS A 45 -25.28 1.81 -2.91
CA LYS A 45 -26.51 2.38 -2.32
C LYS A 45 -27.12 1.41 -1.33
N GLY A 46 -27.83 1.92 -0.32
CA GLY A 46 -28.45 1.09 0.73
C GLY A 46 -27.47 0.59 1.79
N LYS A 47 -27.95 -0.30 2.67
CA LYS A 47 -27.15 -0.83 3.79
C LYS A 47 -26.51 -2.16 3.41
N ILE A 48 -25.21 -2.30 3.68
CA ILE A 48 -24.46 -3.54 3.46
C ILE A 48 -25.14 -4.71 4.18
N LYS A 49 -25.40 -5.80 3.45
CA LYS A 49 -25.95 -7.07 3.95
C LYS A 49 -24.97 -8.23 3.83
N ALA A 50 -24.15 -8.24 2.79
CA ALA A 50 -23.13 -9.24 2.57
C ALA A 50 -21.92 -8.64 1.83
N VAL A 51 -20.74 -9.19 2.13
CA VAL A 51 -19.47 -8.79 1.53
C VAL A 51 -18.75 -10.05 1.08
N HIS A 52 -18.56 -10.19 -0.24
CA HIS A 52 -17.83 -11.32 -0.83
C HIS A 52 -16.53 -10.80 -1.41
N VAL A 53 -15.41 -11.37 -0.96
CA VAL A 53 -14.08 -10.98 -1.43
C VAL A 53 -13.38 -12.19 -2.03
N LYS A 54 -12.85 -12.01 -3.25
CA LYS A 54 -11.96 -12.97 -3.91
C LYS A 54 -10.61 -12.32 -4.13
N MET A 55 -9.53 -13.06 -3.90
CA MET A 55 -8.18 -12.56 -4.17
C MET A 55 -7.20 -13.67 -4.49
N ASP A 56 -6.09 -13.30 -5.12
CA ASP A 56 -5.02 -14.24 -5.40
C ASP A 56 -4.25 -14.64 -4.11
N ILE A 57 -3.52 -15.74 -4.19
CA ILE A 57 -2.77 -16.30 -3.07
C ILE A 57 -1.65 -15.38 -2.55
N CYS A 58 -1.05 -14.54 -3.40
CA CYS A 58 0.03 -13.66 -2.99
C CYS A 58 -0.50 -12.52 -2.13
N LEU A 59 -1.61 -11.90 -2.52
CA LEU A 59 -2.23 -10.84 -1.72
C LEU A 59 -2.74 -11.41 -0.38
N LEU A 60 -3.41 -12.56 -0.41
CA LEU A 60 -3.94 -13.23 0.78
C LEU A 60 -2.85 -13.51 1.81
N LYS A 61 -1.76 -14.19 1.41
CA LYS A 61 -0.70 -14.60 2.36
C LYS A 61 0.07 -13.40 2.92
N ASN A 62 0.30 -12.36 2.13
CA ASN A 62 1.07 -11.19 2.53
C ASN A 62 0.27 -10.29 3.49
N ALA A 63 -1.04 -10.14 3.27
CA ALA A 63 -1.90 -9.36 4.15
C ALA A 63 -2.28 -10.10 5.45
N MET A 64 -2.24 -11.43 5.47
CA MET A 64 -2.72 -12.24 6.60
C MET A 64 -2.00 -11.93 7.92
N GLY A 65 -0.69 -11.74 7.87
CA GLY A 65 0.18 -11.74 9.05
C GLY A 65 0.66 -10.36 9.51
N VAL A 66 0.38 -9.29 8.78
CA VAL A 66 0.89 -7.94 9.06
C VAL A 66 -0.15 -7.11 9.82
N GLY A 67 0.31 -6.08 10.54
CA GLY A 67 -0.57 -5.13 11.23
C GLY A 67 -1.33 -4.24 10.26
N ILE A 68 -2.49 -3.77 10.71
CA ILE A 68 -3.39 -2.92 9.93
C ILE A 68 -3.48 -1.57 10.65
N PRO A 69 -3.14 -0.45 10.00
CA PRO A 69 -3.21 0.86 10.62
C PRO A 69 -4.58 1.19 11.21
N GLY A 70 -4.56 1.70 12.44
CA GLY A 70 -5.76 2.15 13.15
C GLY A 70 -6.54 1.05 13.88
N VAL A 71 -6.13 -0.22 13.79
CA VAL A 71 -6.78 -1.34 14.51
C VAL A 71 -5.74 -2.32 15.09
N PRO A 72 -6.00 -2.97 16.23
CA PRO A 72 -5.08 -3.93 16.83
C PRO A 72 -5.06 -5.31 16.13
N GLU A 73 -6.11 -5.66 15.39
CA GLU A 73 -6.26 -6.94 14.74
C GLU A 73 -5.40 -7.07 13.46
N ARG A 74 -5.35 -8.30 12.96
CA ARG A 74 -4.71 -8.66 11.69
C ARG A 74 -5.65 -9.53 10.87
N GLY A 75 -5.29 -9.73 9.61
CA GLY A 75 -5.95 -10.67 8.72
C GLY A 75 -6.84 -10.00 7.67
N VAL A 76 -7.06 -10.74 6.59
CA VAL A 76 -7.67 -10.22 5.37
C VAL A 76 -9.08 -9.67 5.59
N ALA A 77 -9.92 -10.38 6.33
CA ALA A 77 -11.28 -9.92 6.62
C ALA A 77 -11.29 -8.58 7.37
N MET A 78 -10.31 -8.35 8.24
CA MET A 78 -10.15 -7.07 8.94
C MET A 78 -9.71 -5.95 8.00
N CYS A 79 -8.81 -6.21 7.04
CA CYS A 79 -8.44 -5.23 6.02
C CYS A 79 -9.67 -4.75 5.24
N VAL A 80 -10.55 -5.68 4.86
CA VAL A 80 -11.83 -5.37 4.19
C VAL A 80 -12.72 -4.54 5.11
N ALA A 81 -12.93 -5.01 6.35
CA ALA A 81 -13.82 -4.37 7.32
C ALA A 81 -13.41 -2.93 7.63
N VAL A 82 -12.12 -2.67 7.86
CA VAL A 82 -11.62 -1.33 8.16
C VAL A 82 -11.69 -0.41 6.93
N GLY A 83 -11.45 -0.97 5.74
CA GLY A 83 -11.64 -0.26 4.46
C GLY A 83 -13.08 0.22 4.30
N LEU A 84 -14.05 -0.67 4.54
CA LEU A 84 -15.48 -0.35 4.54
C LEU A 84 -15.85 0.63 5.66
N ALA A 85 -15.30 0.50 6.86
CA ALA A 85 -15.70 1.35 7.98
C ALA A 85 -15.16 2.79 7.88
N GLY A 86 -13.88 2.96 7.54
CA GLY A 86 -13.20 4.25 7.68
C GLY A 86 -12.12 4.55 6.64
N GLY A 87 -11.91 3.67 5.67
CA GLY A 87 -10.98 3.92 4.58
C GLY A 87 -11.45 5.07 3.69
N ASP A 88 -10.56 5.99 3.34
CA ASP A 88 -10.85 7.08 2.39
C ASP A 88 -10.28 6.73 1.01
N ALA A 89 -11.15 6.26 0.10
CA ALA A 89 -10.72 5.79 -1.22
C ALA A 89 -10.03 6.88 -2.06
N SER A 90 -10.33 8.15 -1.80
CA SER A 90 -9.71 9.28 -2.53
C SER A 90 -8.22 9.46 -2.22
N ARG A 91 -7.74 8.86 -1.12
CA ARG A 91 -6.32 8.91 -0.69
C ARG A 91 -5.45 7.80 -1.29
N GLY A 92 -6.02 6.89 -2.09
CA GLY A 92 -5.28 5.82 -2.75
C GLY A 92 -4.51 4.96 -1.75
N MET A 93 -3.17 4.90 -1.87
CA MET A 93 -2.32 4.09 -0.99
C MET A 93 -2.27 4.60 0.47
N ASP A 94 -2.84 5.76 0.76
CA ASP A 94 -3.01 6.31 2.10
C ASP A 94 -4.45 6.17 2.63
N VAL A 95 -5.25 5.25 2.08
CA VAL A 95 -6.65 4.97 2.45
C VAL A 95 -6.87 4.77 3.95
N LEU A 96 -5.90 4.20 4.67
CA LEU A 96 -6.00 3.92 6.11
C LEU A 96 -5.50 5.06 7.02
N GLY A 97 -4.99 6.15 6.43
CA GLY A 97 -4.41 7.28 7.17
C GLY A 97 -5.40 8.03 8.08
N SER A 98 -6.71 7.90 7.82
CA SER A 98 -7.79 8.56 8.57
C SER A 98 -8.65 7.62 9.42
N VAL A 99 -8.26 6.36 9.56
CA VAL A 99 -8.98 5.39 10.41
C VAL A 99 -8.94 5.85 11.86
N THR A 100 -10.07 5.73 12.56
CA THR A 100 -10.24 6.15 13.96
C THR A 100 -10.79 5.00 14.79
N GLU A 101 -10.80 5.14 16.11
CA GLU A 101 -11.42 4.15 17.00
C GLU A 101 -12.92 3.92 16.72
N ALA A 102 -13.64 4.95 16.26
CA ALA A 102 -15.03 4.80 15.87
C ALA A 102 -15.18 3.91 14.62
N HIS A 103 -14.27 4.05 13.65
CA HIS A 103 -14.21 3.18 12.48
C HIS A 103 -13.81 1.74 12.86
N HIS A 104 -12.93 1.58 13.85
CA HIS A 104 -12.58 0.26 14.37
C HIS A 104 -13.83 -0.48 14.89
N GLN A 105 -14.65 0.17 15.72
CA GLN A 105 -15.88 -0.44 16.22
C GLN A 105 -16.86 -0.82 15.09
N GLN A 106 -17.00 0.04 14.07
CA GLN A 106 -17.81 -0.26 12.90
C GLN A 106 -17.25 -1.43 12.08
N ALA A 107 -15.93 -1.55 11.97
CA ALA A 107 -15.28 -2.66 11.30
C ALA A 107 -15.61 -3.99 12.00
N LEU A 108 -15.57 -4.02 13.34
CA LEU A 108 -15.96 -5.19 14.12
C LEU A 108 -17.40 -5.64 13.84
N ASP A 109 -18.33 -4.69 13.69
CA ASP A 109 -19.74 -4.97 13.36
C ASP A 109 -19.93 -5.52 11.94
N LEU A 110 -19.03 -5.19 11.02
CA LEU A 110 -19.06 -5.65 9.62
C LEU A 110 -18.44 -7.04 9.42
N LEU A 111 -17.49 -7.47 10.27
CA LEU A 111 -16.79 -8.75 10.13
C LEU A 111 -17.69 -9.97 9.90
N PRO A 112 -18.83 -10.14 10.61
CA PRO A 112 -19.70 -11.30 10.40
C PRO A 112 -20.32 -11.38 9.00
N LEU A 113 -20.31 -10.27 8.24
CA LEU A 113 -20.85 -10.17 6.89
C LEU A 113 -19.81 -10.49 5.80
N ILE A 114 -18.54 -10.64 6.18
CA ILE A 114 -17.41 -10.74 5.24
C ILE A 114 -17.02 -12.20 5.02
N GLU A 115 -17.17 -12.64 3.78
CA GLU A 115 -16.66 -13.92 3.30
C GLU A 115 -15.45 -13.69 2.38
N VAL A 116 -14.30 -14.25 2.75
CA VAL A 116 -13.07 -14.20 1.95
C VAL A 116 -12.81 -15.56 1.31
N LYS A 117 -12.60 -15.56 0.00
CA LYS A 117 -12.23 -16.74 -0.80
C LYS A 117 -10.94 -16.47 -1.57
N MET A 118 -10.14 -17.53 -1.72
CA MET A 118 -8.99 -17.51 -2.62
C MET A 118 -9.48 -17.80 -4.04
N ASP A 119 -8.94 -17.06 -5.02
CA ASP A 119 -9.04 -17.38 -6.44
C ASP A 119 -7.68 -17.93 -6.89
N ASP A 120 -7.60 -19.25 -7.08
CA ASP A 120 -6.38 -19.95 -7.49
C ASP A 120 -6.10 -19.86 -8.99
N THR A 121 -7.00 -19.24 -9.76
CA THR A 121 -6.81 -19.01 -11.20
C THR A 121 -6.11 -17.69 -11.51
N ARG A 122 -5.94 -16.82 -10.51
CA ARG A 122 -5.32 -15.50 -10.61
C ARG A 122 -3.95 -15.50 -9.93
N THR A 123 -3.03 -14.70 -10.46
CA THR A 123 -1.71 -14.45 -9.87
C THR A 123 -1.32 -13.00 -10.12
N ASN A 124 -0.28 -12.50 -9.44
CA ASN A 124 0.27 -11.15 -9.63
C ASN A 124 -0.67 -10.00 -9.23
N LEU A 125 -1.25 -10.09 -8.02
CA LEU A 125 -2.05 -9.04 -7.38
C LEU A 125 -3.43 -8.86 -8.00
N TYR A 126 -4.42 -9.49 -7.37
CA TYR A 126 -5.83 -9.43 -7.72
C TYR A 126 -6.68 -9.39 -6.44
N VAL A 127 -7.62 -8.44 -6.38
CA VAL A 127 -8.71 -8.46 -5.40
C VAL A 127 -10.01 -7.97 -6.04
N GLU A 128 -11.08 -8.71 -5.77
CA GLU A 128 -12.44 -8.40 -6.17
C GLU A 128 -13.30 -8.36 -4.90
N THR A 129 -13.90 -7.20 -4.62
CA THR A 129 -14.91 -7.06 -3.56
C THR A 129 -16.27 -6.88 -4.21
N THR A 130 -17.23 -7.72 -3.83
CA THR A 130 -18.64 -7.57 -4.16
C THR A 130 -19.42 -7.26 -2.88
N LEU A 131 -20.10 -6.11 -2.87
CA LEU A 131 -20.99 -5.70 -1.78
C LEU A 131 -22.44 -5.87 -2.22
N GLU A 132 -23.25 -6.51 -1.38
CA GLU A 132 -24.69 -6.63 -1.57
C GLU A 132 -25.43 -5.78 -0.53
N SER A 133 -26.44 -5.03 -0.97
CA SER A 133 -27.35 -4.28 -0.11
C SER A 133 -28.81 -4.63 -0.38
N ASP A 134 -29.72 -3.90 0.24
CA ASP A 134 -31.15 -3.91 -0.08
C ASP A 134 -31.51 -3.23 -1.40
N GLU A 135 -30.66 -2.35 -1.92
CA GLU A 135 -30.97 -1.52 -3.09
C GLU A 135 -30.08 -1.82 -4.30
N ASP A 136 -28.89 -2.38 -4.08
CA ASP A 136 -27.82 -2.38 -5.05
C ASP A 136 -26.85 -3.55 -4.82
N THR A 137 -26.03 -3.84 -5.82
CA THR A 137 -24.92 -4.78 -5.71
C THR A 137 -23.75 -4.25 -6.52
N VAL A 138 -22.66 -3.93 -5.85
CA VAL A 138 -21.48 -3.29 -6.44
C VAL A 138 -20.30 -4.24 -6.43
N ARG A 139 -19.57 -4.32 -7.54
CA ARG A 139 -18.32 -5.05 -7.68
C ARG A 139 -17.19 -4.10 -8.02
N VAL A 140 -16.09 -4.20 -7.28
CA VAL A 140 -14.85 -3.46 -7.55
C VAL A 140 -13.70 -4.44 -7.72
N ILE A 141 -12.90 -4.24 -8.77
CA ILE A 141 -11.77 -5.10 -9.11
C ILE A 141 -10.49 -4.26 -9.12
N THR A 142 -9.47 -4.72 -8.40
CA THR A 142 -8.09 -4.23 -8.45
C THR A 142 -7.22 -5.32 -9.04
N ASP A 143 -6.45 -5.00 -10.09
CA ASP A 143 -5.67 -5.99 -10.84
C ASP A 143 -4.31 -5.43 -11.32
N GLY A 144 -3.24 -6.19 -11.10
CA GLY A 144 -1.89 -5.94 -11.59
C GLY A 144 -1.10 -4.81 -10.91
N ASN A 145 -1.70 -3.99 -10.03
CA ASN A 145 -0.99 -3.10 -9.10
C ASN A 145 -1.87 -2.80 -7.87
N HIS A 146 -1.25 -2.44 -6.74
CA HIS A 146 -1.91 -2.28 -5.43
C HIS A 146 -3.00 -1.21 -5.42
N ASP A 147 -2.90 -0.21 -6.29
CA ASP A 147 -3.82 0.93 -6.40
C ASP A 147 -4.62 0.96 -7.70
N ARG A 148 -4.43 -0.02 -8.60
CA ARG A 148 -5.06 -0.02 -9.92
C ARG A 148 -6.46 -0.63 -9.85
N ILE A 149 -7.45 0.20 -9.55
CA ILE A 149 -8.86 -0.16 -9.70
C ILE A 149 -9.19 -0.19 -11.21
N VAL A 150 -9.52 -1.37 -11.73
CA VAL A 150 -9.77 -1.61 -13.16
C VAL A 150 -11.26 -1.66 -13.50
N ALA A 151 -12.12 -1.90 -12.50
CA ALA A 151 -13.56 -1.93 -12.68
C ALA A 151 -14.28 -1.48 -11.39
N VAL A 152 -15.36 -0.71 -11.58
CA VAL A 152 -16.38 -0.38 -10.58
C VAL A 152 -17.73 -0.54 -11.29
N GLU A 153 -18.50 -1.54 -10.90
CA GLU A 153 -19.67 -2.00 -11.63
C GLU A 153 -20.86 -2.21 -10.71
N HIS A 154 -22.06 -1.97 -11.22
CA HIS A 154 -23.33 -2.32 -10.58
C HIS A 154 -23.94 -3.52 -11.29
N ALA A 155 -24.58 -4.43 -10.54
CA ALA A 155 -25.15 -5.64 -11.10
C ALA A 155 -26.20 -5.36 -12.20
N PRO A 156 -26.35 -6.25 -13.21
CA PRO A 156 -25.66 -7.55 -13.37
C PRO A 156 -24.20 -7.43 -13.84
N PHE A 157 -23.39 -8.43 -13.51
CA PHE A 157 -21.96 -8.45 -13.79
C PHE A 157 -21.58 -9.36 -14.96
N GLU A 158 -20.70 -8.89 -15.82
CA GLU A 158 -20.04 -9.74 -16.83
C GLU A 158 -18.78 -10.41 -16.26
N PRO A 159 -18.32 -11.54 -16.81
CA PRO A 159 -17.04 -12.12 -16.41
C PRO A 159 -15.87 -11.16 -16.69
N TYR A 160 -15.06 -10.86 -15.67
CA TYR A 160 -13.84 -10.07 -15.86
C TYR A 160 -12.66 -10.97 -16.27
N VAL A 161 -11.92 -10.58 -17.29
CA VAL A 161 -10.69 -11.25 -17.75
C VAL A 161 -9.49 -10.37 -17.40
N SER A 162 -8.50 -10.92 -16.69
CA SER A 162 -7.29 -10.17 -16.33
C SER A 162 -6.60 -9.64 -17.57
N GLN A 163 -6.20 -8.38 -17.51
CA GLN A 163 -5.42 -7.76 -18.57
C GLN A 163 -3.93 -7.97 -18.29
N ASN A 164 -3.12 -7.95 -19.35
CA ASN A 164 -1.68 -7.94 -19.18
C ASN A 164 -1.20 -6.49 -19.02
N PHE A 165 -0.76 -6.14 -17.81
CA PHE A 165 -0.34 -4.79 -17.45
C PHE A 165 1.18 -4.56 -17.52
N THR A 166 1.92 -5.33 -18.33
CA THR A 166 3.37 -5.16 -18.45
C THR A 166 3.69 -3.77 -19.03
N ASP A 167 4.43 -2.96 -18.28
CA ASP A 167 4.95 -1.68 -18.76
C ASP A 167 6.39 -1.84 -19.25
N ASN A 168 6.53 -2.00 -20.57
CA ASN A 168 7.82 -2.17 -21.22
C ASN A 168 8.46 -0.82 -21.64
N SER A 169 7.89 0.32 -21.21
CA SER A 169 8.37 1.63 -21.67
C SER A 169 9.82 1.94 -21.26
N LEU A 170 10.30 1.30 -20.18
CA LEU A 170 11.70 1.40 -19.73
C LEU A 170 12.67 0.48 -20.49
N GLU A 171 12.19 -0.53 -21.23
CA GLU A 171 13.07 -1.47 -21.98
C GLU A 171 13.87 -0.77 -23.09
N SER A 172 13.43 0.41 -23.52
CA SER A 172 14.12 1.23 -24.52
C SER A 172 15.30 2.03 -23.95
N TYR A 173 15.53 2.01 -22.64
CA TYR A 173 16.56 2.78 -21.95
C TYR A 173 17.71 1.88 -21.47
N THR A 174 18.92 2.43 -21.48
CA THR A 174 20.13 1.77 -20.98
C THR A 174 20.55 2.29 -19.61
N ILE A 175 21.48 1.59 -18.96
CA ILE A 175 22.12 2.09 -17.73
C ILE A 175 22.82 3.43 -17.97
N GLU A 176 23.38 3.64 -19.16
CA GLU A 176 23.99 4.93 -19.55
C GLU A 176 22.96 6.06 -19.57
N ASP A 177 21.74 5.79 -20.05
CA ASP A 177 20.64 6.76 -20.04
C ASP A 177 20.20 7.10 -18.61
N PHE A 178 20.10 6.11 -17.71
CA PHE A 178 19.78 6.35 -16.29
C PHE A 178 20.87 7.14 -15.57
N ARG A 179 22.15 6.84 -15.84
CA ARG A 179 23.26 7.63 -15.32
C ARG A 179 23.20 9.06 -15.85
N ARG A 180 22.96 9.23 -17.15
CA ARG A 180 22.84 10.54 -17.78
C ARG A 180 21.67 11.34 -17.19
N PHE A 181 20.55 10.70 -16.89
CA PHE A 181 19.46 11.33 -16.15
C PHE A 181 19.92 11.82 -14.77
N ALA A 182 20.56 10.96 -13.98
CA ALA A 182 21.07 11.31 -12.65
C ALA A 182 22.07 12.48 -12.70
N ASP A 183 22.92 12.54 -13.72
CA ASP A 183 23.90 13.60 -13.90
C ASP A 183 23.30 14.93 -14.42
N THR A 184 22.07 14.93 -14.95
CA THR A 184 21.51 16.10 -15.68
C THR A 184 20.14 16.58 -15.22
N VAL A 185 19.45 15.83 -14.36
CA VAL A 185 18.15 16.25 -13.81
C VAL A 185 18.33 17.47 -12.89
N GLU A 186 17.41 18.43 -12.99
CA GLU A 186 17.36 19.58 -12.08
C GLU A 186 17.02 19.10 -10.66
N LEU A 187 17.86 19.42 -9.67
CA LEU A 187 17.70 18.92 -8.30
C LEU A 187 16.40 19.39 -7.65
N GLU A 188 15.92 20.58 -7.99
CA GLU A 188 14.64 21.14 -7.51
C GLU A 188 13.45 20.26 -7.91
N LYS A 189 13.55 19.54 -9.03
CA LYS A 189 12.49 18.61 -9.47
C LYS A 189 12.44 17.33 -8.61
N LEU A 190 13.48 17.06 -7.83
CA LEU A 190 13.61 15.92 -6.92
C LEU A 190 13.33 16.29 -5.45
N ASP A 191 12.96 17.53 -5.15
CA ASP A 191 12.74 17.96 -3.75
C ASP A 191 11.69 17.14 -3.01
N PHE A 192 10.70 16.59 -3.71
CA PHE A 192 9.69 15.69 -3.14
C PHE A 192 10.29 14.42 -2.49
N LEU A 193 11.50 14.01 -2.87
CA LEU A 193 12.19 12.88 -2.23
C LEU A 193 12.59 13.19 -0.78
N LYS A 194 12.79 14.47 -0.43
CA LYS A 194 13.09 14.89 0.95
C LYS A 194 11.91 14.61 1.88
N GLU A 195 10.69 14.81 1.39
CA GLU A 195 9.48 14.43 2.15
C GLU A 195 9.49 12.94 2.49
N GLY A 196 9.96 12.10 1.57
CA GLY A 196 10.10 10.66 1.82
C GLY A 196 11.15 10.32 2.87
N VAL A 197 12.25 11.07 2.91
CA VAL A 197 13.26 10.94 3.98
C VAL A 197 12.62 11.26 5.34
N GLU A 198 11.90 12.38 5.45
CA GLU A 198 11.24 12.81 6.69
C GLU A 198 10.19 11.79 7.16
N MET A 199 9.30 11.34 6.26
CA MET A 199 8.29 10.31 6.54
C MET A 199 8.94 9.01 7.06
N ASN A 200 9.98 8.54 6.37
CA ASN A 200 10.62 7.27 6.70
C ASN A 200 11.42 7.35 8.03
N PHE A 201 11.98 8.52 8.36
CA PHE A 201 12.55 8.73 9.70
C PHE A 201 11.48 8.82 10.79
N ALA A 202 10.31 9.39 10.51
CA ALA A 202 9.22 9.47 11.48
C ALA A 202 8.70 8.07 11.88
N ILE A 203 8.47 7.17 10.91
CA ILE A 203 8.07 5.78 11.21
C ILE A 203 9.20 5.02 11.94
N SER A 204 10.47 5.25 11.58
CA SER A 204 11.62 4.67 12.30
C SER A 204 11.59 5.08 13.76
N LYS A 205 11.36 6.38 14.02
CA LYS A 205 11.34 6.93 15.38
C LYS A 205 10.21 6.34 16.21
N ALA A 206 9.04 6.15 15.62
CA ALA A 206 7.94 5.45 16.28
C ALA A 206 8.33 4.00 16.64
N GLY A 207 9.03 3.31 15.73
CA GLY A 207 9.51 1.94 15.91
C GLY A 207 10.51 1.73 17.03
N GLU A 208 11.25 2.76 17.44
CA GLU A 208 12.18 2.67 18.59
C GLU A 208 11.46 2.27 19.89
N THR A 209 10.20 2.70 20.06
CA THR A 209 9.41 2.43 21.27
C THR A 209 8.70 1.06 21.27
N LEU A 210 8.71 0.39 20.12
CA LEU A 210 8.09 -0.92 19.93
C LEU A 210 9.01 -2.06 20.41
N PRO A 211 8.48 -3.29 20.57
CA PRO A 211 9.26 -4.43 21.08
C PRO A 211 10.61 -4.65 20.37
N TRP A 212 10.66 -4.49 19.05
CA TRP A 212 11.90 -4.60 18.29
C TRP A 212 12.92 -3.52 18.65
N GLY A 213 12.51 -2.24 18.62
CA GLY A 213 13.38 -1.11 18.98
C GLY A 213 13.94 -1.21 20.40
N LYS A 214 13.09 -1.57 21.37
CA LYS A 214 13.49 -1.83 22.77
C LYS A 214 14.50 -2.97 22.90
N SER A 215 14.33 -4.03 22.09
CA SER A 215 15.27 -5.17 22.08
C SER A 215 16.63 -4.75 21.54
N MET A 216 16.66 -3.95 20.48
CA MET A 216 17.90 -3.39 19.92
C MET A 216 18.62 -2.48 20.92
N GLU A 217 17.89 -1.63 21.64
CA GLU A 217 18.43 -0.79 22.72
C GLU A 217 19.03 -1.63 23.85
N THR A 218 18.31 -2.66 24.30
CA THR A 218 18.80 -3.58 25.33
C THR A 218 20.10 -4.30 24.90
N LEU A 219 20.20 -4.70 23.63
CA LEU A 219 21.42 -5.33 23.10
C LEU A 219 22.61 -4.36 23.06
N ALA A 220 22.35 -3.10 22.72
CA ALA A 220 23.36 -2.03 22.73
C ALA A 220 23.84 -1.74 24.16
N GLU A 221 22.93 -1.58 25.13
CA GLU A 221 23.26 -1.34 26.54
C GLU A 221 24.10 -2.46 27.16
N LYS A 222 23.84 -3.71 26.77
CA LYS A 222 24.61 -4.88 27.22
C LYS A 222 25.95 -5.04 26.50
N GLY A 223 26.30 -4.14 25.57
CA GLY A 223 27.53 -4.20 24.78
C GLY A 223 27.55 -5.32 23.73
N TYR A 224 26.41 -5.93 23.42
CA TYR A 224 26.30 -6.93 22.34
C TYR A 224 26.14 -6.29 20.96
N MET A 225 25.71 -5.03 20.91
CA MET A 225 25.80 -4.18 19.72
C MET A 225 26.77 -3.04 20.00
N GLY A 226 27.77 -2.88 19.12
CA GLY A 226 28.68 -1.73 19.16
C GLY A 226 28.06 -0.46 18.59
N ASP A 227 28.76 0.66 18.72
CA ASP A 227 28.41 1.92 18.07
C ASP A 227 29.17 2.06 16.75
N SER A 228 28.53 1.64 15.66
CA SER A 228 29.10 1.74 14.31
C SER A 228 28.05 2.21 13.32
N LEU A 229 28.50 2.84 12.23
CA LEU A 229 27.63 3.25 11.13
C LEU A 229 26.73 2.10 10.65
N LEU A 230 27.29 0.90 10.51
CA LEU A 230 26.55 -0.28 10.07
C LEU A 230 25.38 -0.62 11.02
N LEU A 231 25.65 -0.68 12.33
CA LEU A 231 24.64 -1.01 13.33
C LEU A 231 23.57 0.07 13.45
N ASN A 232 23.97 1.34 13.33
CA ASN A 232 23.03 2.47 13.32
C ASN A 232 22.08 2.39 12.11
N VAL A 233 22.59 2.09 10.91
CA VAL A 233 21.76 1.89 9.71
C VAL A 233 20.81 0.70 9.88
N GLN A 234 21.28 -0.42 10.44
CA GLN A 234 20.44 -1.59 10.71
C GLN A 234 19.33 -1.28 11.72
N ARG A 235 19.65 -0.55 12.79
CA ARG A 235 18.66 -0.15 13.81
C ARG A 235 17.57 0.73 13.21
N ILE A 236 17.95 1.79 12.49
CA ILE A 236 17.00 2.74 11.88
C ILE A 236 16.08 2.00 10.90
N THR A 237 16.65 1.26 9.95
CA THR A 237 15.85 0.57 8.92
C THR A 237 14.94 -0.51 9.52
N SER A 238 15.44 -1.32 10.46
CA SER A 238 14.63 -2.36 11.09
C SER A 238 13.53 -1.82 12.02
N CYS A 239 13.76 -0.69 12.71
CA CYS A 239 12.71 -0.01 13.47
C CYS A 239 11.58 0.49 12.55
N ALA A 240 11.93 1.12 11.42
CA ALA A 240 10.95 1.55 10.42
C ALA A 240 10.13 0.38 9.88
N SER A 241 10.79 -0.68 9.41
CA SER A 241 10.11 -1.87 8.89
C SER A 241 9.22 -2.53 9.94
N PHE A 242 9.71 -2.69 11.17
CA PHE A 242 8.92 -3.30 12.24
C PHE A 242 7.69 -2.47 12.61
N ALA A 243 7.83 -1.14 12.70
CA ALA A 243 6.71 -0.24 12.96
C ALA A 243 5.64 -0.33 11.88
N ARG A 244 6.05 -0.26 10.60
CA ARG A 244 5.15 -0.40 9.47
C ARG A 244 4.42 -1.74 9.49
N MET A 245 5.16 -2.85 9.62
CA MET A 245 4.61 -4.21 9.67
C MET A 245 3.75 -4.48 10.92
N SER A 246 3.86 -3.64 11.94
CA SER A 246 3.04 -3.70 13.14
C SER A 246 1.76 -2.87 13.05
N GLY A 247 1.53 -2.14 11.95
CA GLY A 247 0.33 -1.31 11.77
C GLY A 247 0.42 0.05 12.46
N VAL A 248 1.63 0.60 12.67
CA VAL A 248 1.75 1.99 13.11
C VAL A 248 1.14 2.90 12.04
N GLN A 249 0.20 3.74 12.46
CA GLN A 249 -0.56 4.63 11.58
C GLN A 249 0.21 5.93 11.28
N LEU A 250 1.40 5.77 10.69
CA LEU A 250 2.18 6.85 10.10
C LEU A 250 2.43 6.50 8.63
N PRO A 251 2.39 7.49 7.72
CA PRO A 251 2.71 7.25 6.32
C PRO A 251 4.19 6.94 6.16
N VAL A 252 4.49 6.08 5.20
CA VAL A 252 5.85 5.84 4.69
C VAL A 252 5.89 6.17 3.22
N MET A 253 7.01 6.68 2.74
CA MET A 253 7.22 6.85 1.31
C MET A 253 7.65 5.51 0.71
N THR A 254 6.78 4.93 -0.11
CA THR A 254 7.04 3.66 -0.79
C THR A 254 7.72 3.90 -2.13
N THR A 255 8.49 2.92 -2.60
CA THR A 255 9.00 2.82 -3.97
C THR A 255 8.52 1.50 -4.55
N THR A 256 7.71 1.53 -5.62
CA THR A 256 7.15 0.32 -6.26
C THR A 256 6.39 -0.59 -5.29
N GLY A 257 5.70 -0.01 -4.31
CA GLY A 257 4.96 -0.72 -3.27
C GLY A 257 5.80 -1.30 -2.13
N SER A 258 7.13 -1.33 -2.24
CA SER A 258 8.03 -1.63 -1.12
C SER A 258 8.42 -0.33 -0.41
N GLY A 259 8.36 -0.28 0.91
CA GLY A 259 8.68 0.92 1.70
C GLY A 259 9.07 0.58 3.12
#